data_AF-A0A1L1WCW9-F1
#
_entry.id   AF-A0A1L1WCW9-F1
#
_cell.length_a   1.000
_cell.length_b   1.000
_cell.length_c   1.000
_cell.angle_alpha   90.00
_cell.angle_beta   90.00
_cell.angle_gamma   90.00
#
_symmetry.space_group_name_H-M   'P 1'
#
loop_
_entity.id
_entity.type
_entity.pdbx_description
1 polymer ?
#
loop_
_entity_poly.entity_id
_entity_poly.type
_entity_poly.pdbx_seq_one_letter_code
_entity_poly.pdbx_strand_id
1 'polypeptide(L)'
;MNNNLVLFYLYIVMTLFFLVPLCYLISIQLFHIIYCIIFSYLNYNLYFSNFQTKNNIKYKQFFNFYIKEKQWFLCICMLELAYERKIFSNIILFNNLAYCYKGLDCWQITEYYYLKVLFDSPSNLSILNNLSSLYTVSNQVNKAKEINRRILLLKNN
;
A
#
# COMPACT_ATOMS: atom_id res chain seq x y z
N MET A 1 48.07 22.28 -27.90
CA MET A 1 47.30 22.57 -26.66
C MET A 1 45.80 22.81 -26.92
N ASN A 2 45.38 23.32 -28.09
CA ASN A 2 43.98 23.64 -28.38
C ASN A 2 43.03 22.42 -28.54
N ASN A 3 43.52 21.29 -29.06
CA ASN A 3 42.67 20.10 -29.28
C ASN A 3 42.10 19.50 -27.99
N ASN A 4 42.82 19.59 -26.86
CA ASN A 4 42.33 19.08 -25.58
C ASN A 4 41.16 19.92 -25.04
N LEU A 5 41.17 21.24 -25.30
CA LEU A 5 40.07 22.12 -24.96
C LEU A 5 38.85 21.82 -25.83
N VAL A 6 39.04 21.61 -27.13
CA VAL A 6 37.95 21.23 -28.04
C VAL A 6 37.31 19.89 -27.63
N LEU A 7 38.12 18.88 -27.30
CA LEU A 7 37.61 17.59 -26.81
C LEU A 7 36.84 17.73 -25.49
N PHE A 8 37.33 18.58 -24.57
CA PHE A 8 36.66 18.87 -23.31
C PHE A 8 35.29 19.54 -23.51
N TYR A 9 35.20 20.54 -24.39
CA TYR A 9 33.92 21.18 -24.70
C TYR A 9 32.95 20.20 -25.37
N LEU A 10 33.43 19.35 -26.27
CA LEU A 10 32.60 18.35 -26.95
C LEU A 10 32.06 17.31 -25.96
N TYR A 11 32.86 16.90 -24.97
CA TYR A 11 32.43 16.04 -23.87
C TYR A 11 31.34 16.68 -23.00
N ILE A 12 31.51 17.96 -22.63
CA ILE A 12 30.50 18.69 -21.85
C ILE A 12 29.19 18.81 -22.62
N VAL A 13 29.24 19.09 -23.92
CA VAL A 13 28.03 19.19 -24.76
C VAL A 13 27.30 17.84 -24.83
N MET A 14 28.04 16.75 -25.03
CA MET A 14 27.45 15.40 -25.08
C MET A 14 26.84 15.00 -23.74
N THR A 15 27.52 15.27 -22.63
CA THR A 15 26.97 14.96 -21.29
C THR A 15 25.73 15.78 -20.98
N LEU A 16 25.71 17.08 -21.28
CA LEU A 16 24.53 17.93 -21.11
C LEU A 16 23.36 17.49 -21.99
N PHE A 17 23.62 17.01 -23.20
CA PHE A 17 22.59 16.49 -24.09
C PHE A 17 21.82 15.31 -23.48
N PHE A 18 22.47 14.46 -22.68
CA PHE A 18 21.80 13.39 -21.95
C PHE A 18 21.23 13.83 -20.60
N LEU A 19 21.90 14.73 -19.89
CA LEU A 19 21.47 15.15 -18.55
C LEU A 19 20.18 15.98 -18.59
N VAL A 20 20.06 16.91 -19.55
CA VAL A 20 18.92 17.84 -19.60
C VAL A 20 17.59 17.12 -19.81
N PRO A 21 17.44 16.18 -20.77
CA PRO A 21 16.20 15.39 -20.91
C PRO A 21 15.90 14.54 -19.68
N LEU A 22 16.93 13.98 -19.05
CA LEU A 22 16.77 13.12 -17.88
C LEU A 22 16.29 13.92 -16.66
N CYS A 23 16.89 15.08 -16.41
CA CYS A 23 16.43 16.02 -15.39
C CYS A 23 15.00 16.50 -15.67
N TYR A 24 14.66 16.79 -16.93
CA TYR A 24 13.31 17.20 -17.32
C TYR A 24 12.27 16.10 -17.02
N LEU A 25 12.54 14.85 -17.39
CA LEU A 25 11.65 13.72 -17.08
C LEU A 25 11.43 13.53 -15.58
N ILE A 26 12.50 13.60 -14.78
CA ILE A 26 12.41 13.52 -13.31
C ILE A 26 11.55 14.66 -12.76
N SER A 27 11.77 15.88 -13.26
CA SER A 27 11.02 17.05 -12.79
C SER A 27 9.52 17.00 -13.12
N ILE A 28 9.13 16.45 -14.29
CA ILE A 28 7.72 16.22 -14.63
C ILE A 28 7.09 15.20 -13.68
N GLN A 29 7.77 14.09 -13.41
CA GLN A 29 7.24 13.05 -12.51
C GLN A 29 7.05 13.59 -11.09
N LEU A 30 8.03 14.33 -10.57
CA LEU A 30 7.93 15.00 -9.28
C LEU A 30 6.80 16.03 -9.25
N PHE A 31 6.66 16.84 -10.30
CA PHE A 31 5.57 17.80 -10.42
C PHE A 31 4.21 17.11 -10.45
N HIS A 32 4.08 15.99 -11.16
CA HIS A 32 2.84 15.22 -11.20
C HIS A 32 2.48 14.64 -9.84
N ILE A 33 3.47 14.14 -9.08
CA ILE A 33 3.27 13.67 -7.71
C ILE A 33 2.80 14.82 -6.82
N ILE A 34 3.48 15.98 -6.85
CA ILE A 34 3.10 17.16 -6.07
C ILE A 34 1.71 17.66 -6.45
N TYR A 35 1.41 17.74 -7.75
CA TYR A 35 0.10 18.14 -8.26
C TYR A 35 -0.99 17.16 -7.81
N CYS A 36 -0.76 15.85 -7.92
CA CYS A 36 -1.68 14.84 -7.44
C CYS A 36 -1.90 14.92 -5.93
N ILE A 37 -0.85 15.19 -5.14
CA ILE A 37 -0.96 15.37 -3.69
C ILE A 37 -1.77 16.63 -3.36
N ILE A 38 -1.51 17.76 -4.01
CA ILE A 38 -2.22 19.02 -3.80
C ILE A 38 -3.68 18.94 -4.26
N PHE A 39 -3.91 18.39 -5.46
CA PHE A 39 -5.25 18.17 -6.01
C PHE A 39 -6.04 17.20 -5.13
N SER A 40 -5.41 16.10 -4.69
CA SER A 40 -5.99 15.19 -3.72
C SER A 40 -6.29 15.95 -2.43
N TYR A 41 -5.35 16.66 -1.83
CA TYR A 41 -5.57 17.43 -0.60
C TYR A 41 -6.73 18.43 -0.69
N LEU A 42 -6.83 19.18 -1.80
CA LEU A 42 -7.87 20.19 -2.03
C LEU A 42 -9.25 19.55 -2.32
N ASN A 43 -9.33 18.54 -3.19
CA ASN A 43 -10.60 17.86 -3.49
C ASN A 43 -11.02 16.88 -2.38
N TYR A 44 -10.10 16.42 -1.55
CA TYR A 44 -10.36 15.48 -0.48
C TYR A 44 -11.17 16.10 0.66
N ASN A 45 -11.00 17.39 0.96
CA ASN A 45 -11.89 18.06 1.94
C ASN A 45 -13.37 18.07 1.49
N LEU A 46 -13.63 18.11 0.18
CA LEU A 46 -14.99 18.06 -0.39
C LEU A 46 -15.52 16.61 -0.56
N TYR A 47 -14.65 15.65 -0.87
CA TYR A 47 -15.06 14.25 -1.05
C TYR A 47 -15.21 13.51 0.29
N PHE A 48 -14.39 13.86 1.28
CA PHE A 48 -14.30 13.15 2.56
C PHE A 48 -15.34 13.61 3.60
N SER A 49 -15.79 14.87 3.54
CA SER A 49 -16.93 15.34 4.34
C SER A 49 -18.20 14.49 4.10
N ASN A 50 -18.34 13.91 2.90
CA ASN A 50 -19.41 12.97 2.57
C ASN A 50 -19.16 11.50 3.03
N PHE A 51 -17.90 11.13 3.31
CA PHE A 51 -17.50 9.82 3.82
C PHE A 51 -17.54 9.70 5.34
N GLN A 52 -17.68 10.83 6.05
CA GLN A 52 -17.98 10.85 7.48
C GLN A 52 -19.36 10.24 7.79
N THR A 53 -20.19 10.02 6.76
CA THR A 53 -21.34 9.15 6.88
C THR A 53 -20.89 7.71 7.02
N LYS A 54 -21.37 7.08 8.10
CA LYS A 54 -21.27 5.69 8.58
C LYS A 54 -21.68 4.61 7.57
N ASN A 55 -21.45 4.83 6.28
CA ASN A 55 -21.86 4.00 5.18
C ASN A 55 -20.71 3.09 4.77
N ASN A 56 -20.60 1.97 5.48
CA ASN A 56 -19.73 0.83 5.13
C ASN A 56 -19.85 0.43 3.64
N ILE A 57 -20.99 0.72 3.02
CA ILE A 57 -21.26 0.46 1.59
C ILE A 57 -20.37 1.33 0.68
N LYS A 58 -20.31 2.65 0.91
CA LYS A 58 -19.49 3.55 0.08
C LYS A 58 -18.01 3.22 0.20
N TYR A 59 -17.57 2.90 1.43
CA TYR A 59 -16.21 2.42 1.67
C TYR A 59 -15.90 1.13 0.91
N LYS A 60 -16.79 0.13 1.00
CA LYS A 60 -16.61 -1.14 0.29
C LYS A 60 -16.58 -0.95 -1.22
N GLN A 61 -17.43 -0.09 -1.77
CA GLN A 61 -17.42 0.27 -3.20
C GLN A 61 -16.10 0.93 -3.59
N PHE A 62 -15.63 1.91 -2.80
CA PHE A 62 -14.35 2.57 -2.99
C PHE A 62 -13.20 1.56 -2.95
N PHE A 63 -13.08 0.77 -1.89
CA PHE A 63 -12.02 -0.23 -1.76
C PHE A 63 -12.05 -1.22 -2.93
N ASN A 64 -13.21 -1.78 -3.27
CA ASN A 64 -13.36 -2.70 -4.39
C ASN A 64 -12.95 -2.08 -5.73
N PHE A 65 -13.22 -0.77 -5.93
CA PHE A 65 -12.81 -0.05 -7.13
C PHE A 65 -11.28 -0.02 -7.27
N TYR A 66 -10.54 0.41 -6.23
CA TYR A 66 -9.06 0.46 -6.30
C TYR A 66 -8.41 -0.92 -6.41
N ILE A 67 -9.00 -1.93 -5.76
CA ILE A 67 -8.54 -3.32 -5.89
C ILE A 67 -8.74 -3.84 -7.32
N LYS A 68 -9.91 -3.58 -7.94
CA LYS A 68 -10.18 -4.01 -9.31
C LYS A 68 -9.21 -3.40 -10.32
N GLU A 69 -8.90 -2.12 -10.15
CA GLU A 69 -7.95 -1.39 -10.99
C GLU A 69 -6.48 -1.69 -10.65
N LYS A 70 -6.21 -2.56 -9.66
CA LYS A 70 -4.86 -2.92 -9.15
C LYS A 70 -4.02 -1.69 -8.76
N GLN A 71 -4.68 -0.61 -8.34
CA GLN A 71 -4.02 0.60 -7.87
C GLN A 71 -3.61 0.45 -6.40
N TRP A 72 -2.74 -0.53 -6.13
CA TRP A 72 -2.38 -0.97 -4.77
C TRP A 72 -1.82 0.16 -3.92
N PHE A 73 -0.89 0.94 -4.46
CA PHE A 73 -0.25 2.04 -3.73
C PHE A 73 -1.27 3.11 -3.32
N LEU A 74 -2.14 3.51 -4.25
CA LEU A 74 -3.18 4.50 -3.96
C LEU A 74 -4.19 3.97 -2.93
N CYS A 75 -4.53 2.68 -3.01
CA CYS A 75 -5.37 2.02 -2.02
C CYS A 75 -4.73 2.07 -0.62
N ILE A 76 -3.44 1.75 -0.51
CA ILE A 76 -2.68 1.79 0.74
C ILE A 76 -2.65 3.22 1.30
N CYS A 77 -2.30 4.23 0.49
CA CYS A 77 -2.28 5.63 0.93
C CYS A 77 -3.63 6.06 1.50
N MET A 78 -4.73 5.68 0.84
CA MET A 78 -6.08 6.03 1.29
C MET A 78 -6.47 5.31 2.59
N LEU A 79 -6.04 4.06 2.77
CA LEU A 79 -6.28 3.30 3.99
C LEU A 79 -5.48 3.85 5.19
N GLU A 80 -4.20 4.20 4.98
CA GLU A 80 -3.37 4.83 6.01
C GLU A 80 -3.90 6.21 6.41
N LEU A 81 -4.33 7.02 5.43
CA LEU A 81 -4.98 8.29 5.70
C LEU A 81 -6.30 8.10 6.48
N ALA A 82 -7.04 7.03 6.19
CA ALA A 82 -8.26 6.69 6.91
C ALA A 82 -7.99 6.21 8.35
N TYR A 83 -6.83 5.59 8.59
CA TYR A 83 -6.36 5.20 9.91
C TYR A 83 -5.98 6.43 10.76
N GLU A 84 -5.18 7.35 10.22
CA GLU A 84 -4.80 8.60 10.91
C GLU A 84 -6.01 9.42 11.35
N ARG A 85 -7.03 9.47 10.50
CA ARG A 85 -8.28 10.20 10.76
C ARG A 85 -9.31 9.39 11.58
N LYS A 86 -9.00 8.16 11.98
CA LYS A 86 -9.84 7.28 12.82
C LYS A 86 -11.29 7.10 12.30
N ILE A 87 -11.46 6.98 10.99
CA ILE A 87 -12.81 6.95 10.38
C ILE A 87 -13.47 5.58 10.53
N PHE A 88 -12.68 4.52 10.37
CA PHE A 88 -13.16 3.13 10.40
C PHE A 88 -12.53 2.37 11.56
N SER A 89 -13.11 1.23 11.90
CA SER A 89 -12.51 0.32 12.88
C SER A 89 -11.14 -0.16 12.39
N ASN A 90 -10.17 -0.17 13.29
CA ASN A 90 -8.82 -0.67 13.05
C ASN A 90 -8.81 -2.08 12.44
N ILE A 91 -9.74 -2.95 12.87
CA ILE A 91 -9.89 -4.32 12.35
C ILE A 91 -10.13 -4.33 10.84
N ILE A 92 -11.09 -3.53 10.35
CA ILE A 92 -11.41 -3.44 8.91
C ILE A 92 -10.24 -2.85 8.13
N LEU A 93 -9.64 -1.76 8.65
CA LEU A 93 -8.53 -1.08 8.00
C LEU A 93 -7.30 -1.98 7.86
N PHE A 94 -6.86 -2.60 8.95
CA PHE A 94 -5.69 -3.47 8.94
C PHE A 94 -5.92 -4.74 8.11
N ASN A 95 -7.13 -5.32 8.12
CA ASN A 95 -7.44 -6.44 7.24
C ASN A 95 -7.33 -6.04 5.75
N ASN A 96 -7.81 -4.85 5.39
CA ASN A 96 -7.74 -4.35 4.02
C ASN A 96 -6.32 -3.94 3.62
N LEU A 97 -5.53 -3.36 4.54
CA LEU A 97 -4.09 -3.10 4.33
C LEU A 97 -3.34 -4.41 4.09
N ALA A 98 -3.57 -5.43 4.93
CA ALA A 98 -2.99 -6.75 4.75
C ALA A 98 -3.35 -7.33 3.36
N TYR A 99 -4.60 -7.17 2.92
CA TYR A 99 -5.01 -7.60 1.58
C TYR A 99 -4.23 -6.88 0.47
N CYS A 100 -4.03 -5.56 0.57
CA CYS A 100 -3.24 -4.81 -0.40
C CYS A 100 -1.77 -5.25 -0.44
N TYR A 101 -1.13 -5.40 0.72
CA TYR A 101 0.27 -5.84 0.80
C TYR A 101 0.44 -7.30 0.33
N LYS A 102 -0.56 -8.15 0.56
CA LYS A 102 -0.58 -9.52 0.02
C LYS A 102 -0.58 -9.50 -1.51
N GLY A 103 -1.34 -8.58 -2.13
CA GLY A 103 -1.37 -8.39 -3.58
C GLY A 103 -0.06 -7.86 -4.18
N LEU A 104 0.83 -7.31 -3.34
CA LEU A 104 2.18 -6.86 -3.69
C LEU A 104 3.27 -7.87 -3.29
N ASP A 105 2.89 -9.10 -2.92
CA ASP A 105 3.78 -10.16 -2.41
C ASP A 105 4.68 -9.72 -1.22
N CYS A 106 4.25 -8.69 -0.47
CA CYS A 106 4.95 -8.17 0.70
C CYS A 106 4.57 -9.00 1.95
N TRP A 107 5.06 -10.23 2.03
CA TRP A 107 4.62 -11.21 3.04
C TRP A 107 4.83 -10.75 4.49
N GLN A 108 5.98 -10.14 4.79
CA GLN A 108 6.32 -9.68 6.14
C GLN A 108 5.38 -8.56 6.61
N ILE A 109 5.07 -7.61 5.73
CA ILE A 109 4.14 -6.51 6.03
C ILE A 109 2.72 -7.04 6.17
N THR A 110 2.34 -8.00 5.32
CA THR A 110 1.03 -8.66 5.42
C THR A 110 0.87 -9.39 6.76
N GLU A 111 1.89 -10.15 7.18
CA GLU A 111 1.93 -10.81 8.50
C GLU A 111 1.75 -9.79 9.62
N TYR A 112 2.48 -8.67 9.58
CA TYR A 112 2.39 -7.60 10.57
C TYR A 112 0.94 -7.10 10.76
N TYR A 113 0.23 -6.77 9.68
CA TYR A 113 -1.15 -6.26 9.81
C TYR A 113 -2.13 -7.34 10.27
N TYR A 114 -1.97 -8.61 9.85
CA TYR A 114 -2.79 -9.70 10.39
C TYR A 114 -2.57 -9.92 11.88
N LEU A 115 -1.32 -9.89 12.35
CA LEU A 115 -1.01 -9.97 13.77
C LEU A 115 -1.58 -8.79 14.56
N LYS A 116 -1.56 -7.58 13.98
CA LYS A 116 -2.17 -6.38 14.58
C LYS A 116 -3.69 -6.54 14.77
N VAL A 117 -4.39 -7.15 13.82
CA VAL A 117 -5.82 -7.48 13.98
C VAL A 117 -6.03 -8.56 15.04
N LEU A 118 -5.18 -9.60 15.08
CA LEU A 118 -5.29 -10.68 16.06
C LEU A 118 -4.96 -10.25 17.49
N PHE A 119 -4.21 -9.16 17.66
CA PHE A 119 -3.98 -8.55 18.97
C PHE A 119 -5.30 -8.06 19.57
N ASP A 120 -6.12 -7.35 18.79
CA ASP A 120 -7.43 -6.84 19.23
C ASP A 120 -8.53 -7.92 19.18
N SER A 121 -8.40 -8.92 18.30
CA SER A 121 -9.41 -9.96 18.06
C SER A 121 -8.77 -11.34 17.90
N PRO A 122 -8.30 -11.96 19.00
CA PRO A 122 -7.51 -13.19 18.97
C PRO A 122 -8.28 -14.42 18.47
N SER A 123 -9.60 -14.40 18.50
CA SER A 123 -10.48 -15.48 18.02
C SER A 123 -11.00 -15.26 16.59
N ASN A 124 -10.51 -14.24 15.88
CA ASN A 124 -10.97 -13.95 14.52
C ASN A 124 -10.53 -15.04 13.52
N LEU A 125 -11.41 -16.02 13.29
CA LEU A 125 -11.17 -17.16 12.40
C LEU A 125 -10.83 -16.75 10.97
N SER A 126 -11.41 -15.66 10.47
CA SER A 126 -11.14 -15.17 9.10
C SER A 126 -9.67 -14.77 8.95
N ILE A 127 -9.15 -14.00 9.91
CA ILE A 127 -7.75 -13.56 9.92
C ILE A 127 -6.80 -14.73 10.18
N LEU A 128 -7.15 -15.64 11.09
CA LEU A 128 -6.34 -16.85 11.32
C LEU A 128 -6.23 -17.70 10.05
N ASN A 129 -7.32 -17.91 9.31
CA ASN A 129 -7.30 -18.64 8.04
C ASN A 129 -6.41 -17.91 7.00
N ASN A 130 -6.53 -16.58 6.91
CA ASN A 130 -5.69 -15.80 6.01
C ASN A 130 -4.20 -15.89 6.38
N LEU A 131 -3.87 -15.82 7.66
CA LEU A 131 -2.50 -15.93 8.16
C LEU A 131 -1.93 -17.35 7.94
N SER A 132 -2.74 -18.38 8.13
CA SER A 132 -2.36 -19.76 7.79
C SER A 132 -2.04 -19.87 6.29
N SER A 133 -2.91 -19.33 5.42
CA SER A 133 -2.67 -19.32 3.97
C SER A 133 -1.38 -18.61 3.61
N LEU A 134 -1.09 -17.48 4.24
CA LEU A 134 0.14 -16.71 4.05
C LEU A 134 1.38 -17.54 4.41
N TYR A 135 1.36 -18.22 5.56
CA TYR A 135 2.47 -19.08 5.97
C TYR A 135 2.65 -20.30 5.07
N THR A 136 1.57 -20.87 4.54
CA THR A 136 1.69 -21.96 3.55
C THR A 136 2.33 -21.49 2.25
N VAL A 137 1.92 -20.32 1.72
CA VAL A 137 2.46 -19.77 0.47
C VAL A 137 3.91 -19.29 0.63
N SER A 138 4.26 -18.72 1.79
CA SER A 138 5.63 -18.29 2.12
C SER A 138 6.54 -19.41 2.65
N ASN A 139 6.09 -20.68 2.56
CA ASN A 139 6.83 -21.87 2.98
C ASN A 139 7.24 -21.89 4.48
N GLN A 140 6.52 -21.16 5.33
CA GLN A 140 6.72 -21.10 6.78
C GLN A 140 5.91 -22.20 7.50
N VAL A 141 6.24 -23.46 7.21
CA VAL A 141 5.46 -24.65 7.60
C VAL A 141 5.21 -24.72 9.11
N ASN A 142 6.20 -24.39 9.95
CA ASN A 142 6.05 -24.45 11.41
C ASN A 142 5.00 -23.45 11.92
N LYS A 143 5.04 -22.20 11.44
CA LYS A 143 4.06 -21.19 11.81
C LYS A 143 2.65 -21.55 11.29
N ALA A 144 2.56 -22.11 10.08
CA ALA A 144 1.29 -22.58 9.53
C ALA A 144 0.65 -23.67 10.42
N LYS A 145 1.44 -24.65 10.89
CA LYS A 145 0.97 -25.70 11.81
C LYS A 145 0.44 -25.12 13.11
N GLU A 146 1.14 -24.14 13.69
CA GLU A 146 0.73 -23.50 14.94
C GLU A 146 -0.61 -22.77 14.79
N ILE A 147 -0.78 -21.99 13.73
CA ILE A 147 -2.04 -21.28 13.44
C ILE A 147 -3.17 -22.27 13.16
N ASN A 148 -2.92 -23.34 12.40
CA ASN A 148 -3.94 -24.37 12.13
C ASN A 148 -4.40 -25.08 13.41
N ARG A 149 -3.49 -25.37 14.34
CA ARG A 149 -3.84 -25.90 15.66
C ARG A 149 -4.74 -24.93 16.43
N ARG A 150 -4.43 -23.64 16.41
CA ARG A 150 -5.26 -22.60 17.05
C ARG A 150 -6.65 -22.50 16.42
N ILE A 151 -6.75 -22.60 15.09
CA ILE A 151 -8.05 -22.63 14.38
C ILE A 151 -8.89 -23.83 14.81
N LEU A 152 -8.28 -25.03 14.92
CA LEU A 152 -8.98 -26.24 15.36
C LEU A 152 -9.53 -26.10 16.78
N LEU A 153 -8.73 -25.59 17.72
CA LEU A 153 -9.17 -25.36 19.10
C LEU A 153 -10.36 -24.39 19.17
N LEU A 154 -10.36 -23.33 18.36
CA LEU A 154 -11.46 -22.36 18.31
C LEU A 154 -12.73 -22.89 17.63
N LYS A 155 -12.63 -23.89 16.75
CA LYS A 155 -13.79 -24.51 16.08
C LYS A 155 -14.45 -25.60 16.92
N ASN A 156 -13.69 -26.20 17.83
CA ASN A 156 -14.16 -27.29 18.70
C ASN A 156 -14.74 -26.78 20.03
N ASN A 157 -14.61 -25.49 20.32
CA ASN A 157 -15.25 -24.78 21.42
C ASN A 157 -16.53 -24.10 20.93
#